data_AF-A0AAV2GH22-F1
#
_entry.id   AF-A0AAV2GH22-F1
#
_cell.length_a   1.000
_cell.length_b   1.000
_cell.length_c   1.000
_cell.angle_alpha   90.00
_cell.angle_beta   90.00
_cell.angle_gamma   90.00
#
_symmetry.space_group_name_H-M   'P 1'
#
loop_
_entity.id
_entity.type
_entity.pdbx_description
1 polymer ?
#
loop_
_entity_poly.entity_id
_entity_poly.type
_entity_poly.pdbx_seq_one_letter_code
_entity_poly.pdbx_strand_id
1 'polypeptide(L)'
;MSFGSAQTLNSMEPRRKKKNTISKVNASGSPENPGVQGYRKAMRPNLNSVANLHYHFPLLRFSPIFSRAGFFYNPVVGSQTALRSAAKSSLSTGAATTSRLLLRRCTCTTMATDPPAVPVRDEIELTEVERKIFDRLLGTLRKFNLTTELRVAGGWVRDKLLGKECYDIDIAIDNMSGSQFVDSVKDYLETVNEVAQGDCVIARNPDQSKHLETARMRLFDQWIDFVNLRCEDYNENSRIPTMKFGTAEEDAYRRDLTINSLFYNINKSSVEDLTGRGIADLKSGKIVTPLPPKETFLDDPLRVLRAIRFGARFEFEMDEDLKEAARCEEVKNALAAKISKERVGTEIELMISGNQPVKAMSYIADLTLYPVVFCFPPNHQPEVSEGCQTQSLAYLEAAWGLIHSIGYASFTDQQRRLALYAALFLPFRNITYKDAKGKRMPVVNYIFRDSLKQKASDPDLVMKVHQSIDKLTTLIPSLISKAETMPPEVNQEMEFADVATNSKLRISTGFVLREVKDLWRIALLISTMLHPSDLASSSKEDNGKPELDKRKDLFKAVEAAILELGLDNVWDMKPLINGKEIMSVLQLKSGGPLVKEWQQKILSWQLAHPTGTAHECLEWMNETHYSNLAETE
;
A
#
# COMPACT_ATOMS: atom_id res chain seq x y z
N MET A 1 54.55 -30.97 -6.31
CA MET A 1 55.65 -31.08 -7.29
C MET A 1 55.06 -31.71 -8.54
N SER A 2 55.00 -31.17 -9.74
CA SER A 2 55.56 -29.99 -10.40
C SER A 2 54.61 -29.68 -11.57
N PHE A 3 54.23 -28.40 -11.76
CA PHE A 3 53.80 -27.88 -13.07
C PHE A 3 54.25 -26.41 -13.13
N GLY A 4 55.31 -26.14 -13.89
CA GLY A 4 55.74 -24.80 -14.31
C GLY A 4 54.89 -24.30 -15.47
N SER A 5 54.46 -23.04 -15.49
CA SER A 5 55.16 -21.83 -16.02
C SER A 5 55.19 -21.80 -17.56
N ALA A 6 54.84 -20.75 -18.32
CA ALA A 6 54.73 -19.31 -18.06
C ALA A 6 53.96 -18.57 -19.20
N GLN A 7 53.47 -17.35 -18.88
CA GLN A 7 53.53 -16.03 -19.60
C GLN A 7 53.64 -15.99 -21.15
N THR A 8 53.10 -15.07 -21.98
CA THR A 8 52.41 -13.75 -21.86
C THR A 8 51.98 -13.21 -23.26
N LEU A 9 50.87 -12.46 -23.31
CA LEU A 9 50.55 -11.19 -24.03
C LEU A 9 50.45 -10.98 -25.58
N ASN A 10 49.49 -10.08 -25.90
CA ASN A 10 49.18 -9.27 -27.12
C ASN A 10 48.31 -9.93 -28.22
N SER A 11 47.28 -9.32 -28.84
CA SER A 11 46.90 -7.90 -29.05
C SER A 11 45.39 -7.73 -29.42
N MET A 12 44.94 -6.46 -29.47
CA MET A 12 43.56 -5.91 -29.61
C MET A 12 42.89 -5.97 -31.02
N GLU A 13 41.54 -6.14 -30.99
CA GLU A 13 40.44 -5.53 -31.80
C GLU A 13 40.37 -5.57 -33.36
N PRO A 14 39.21 -5.26 -34.01
CA PRO A 14 37.81 -5.59 -33.73
C PRO A 14 37.03 -6.11 -34.97
N ARG A 15 35.90 -6.85 -34.81
CA ARG A 15 35.04 -7.30 -35.92
C ARG A 15 33.69 -6.56 -36.00
N ARG A 16 33.40 -6.09 -37.22
CA ARG A 16 32.25 -5.29 -37.68
C ARG A 16 30.90 -6.05 -37.67
N LYS A 17 29.84 -5.28 -37.42
CA LYS A 17 28.41 -5.57 -37.58
C LYS A 17 28.04 -5.90 -39.05
N LYS A 18 27.20 -6.91 -39.27
CA LYS A 18 26.48 -7.14 -40.55
C LYS A 18 24.97 -6.94 -40.36
N LYS A 19 24.43 -5.99 -41.13
CA LYS A 19 22.99 -5.83 -41.43
C LYS A 19 22.67 -6.70 -42.66
N ASN A 20 21.54 -7.41 -42.65
CA ASN A 20 20.99 -8.05 -43.84
C ASN A 20 19.76 -7.27 -44.33
N THR A 21 19.79 -6.94 -45.61
CA THR A 21 18.72 -6.34 -46.41
C THR A 21 18.57 -7.26 -47.62
N ILE A 22 17.38 -7.81 -47.92
CA ILE A 22 17.05 -8.31 -49.26
C ILE A 22 15.58 -7.98 -49.59
N SER A 23 15.40 -7.64 -50.85
CA SER A 23 14.37 -6.90 -51.57
C SER A 23 13.28 -7.76 -52.22
N LYS A 24 12.20 -7.07 -52.61
CA LYS A 24 11.03 -7.47 -53.41
C LYS A 24 11.37 -8.03 -54.81
N VAL A 25 10.53 -8.92 -55.32
CA VAL A 25 10.25 -9.14 -56.76
C VAL A 25 8.75 -9.34 -56.97
N ASN A 26 8.20 -8.66 -57.98
CA ASN A 26 6.82 -8.69 -58.46
C ASN A 26 6.56 -9.89 -59.38
N ALA A 27 5.30 -10.37 -59.44
CA ALA A 27 4.73 -10.95 -60.66
C ALA A 27 3.21 -10.76 -60.70
N SER A 28 2.75 -10.37 -61.88
CA SER A 28 1.44 -9.92 -62.33
C SER A 28 0.50 -11.06 -62.75
N GLY A 29 -0.81 -10.82 -62.73
CA GLY A 29 -1.78 -11.57 -63.54
C GLY A 29 -3.22 -11.53 -63.00
N SER A 30 -4.06 -10.65 -63.57
CA SER A 30 -5.53 -10.69 -63.48
C SER A 30 -6.09 -11.21 -64.82
N PRO A 31 -7.36 -11.66 -64.88
CA PRO A 31 -8.41 -10.82 -65.50
C PRO A 31 -9.76 -10.88 -64.74
N GLU A 32 -10.39 -9.72 -64.47
CA GLU A 32 -11.59 -9.14 -65.14
C GLU A 32 -12.94 -9.82 -64.73
N ASN A 33 -13.79 -9.20 -63.88
CA ASN A 33 -14.79 -8.10 -64.07
C ASN A 33 -16.24 -8.69 -64.11
N PRO A 34 -17.36 -7.92 -64.01
CA PRO A 34 -17.60 -6.55 -63.51
C PRO A 34 -18.91 -6.33 -62.68
N GLY A 35 -19.09 -5.10 -62.16
CA GLY A 35 -20.38 -4.46 -61.82
C GLY A 35 -20.70 -4.45 -60.32
N VAL A 36 -20.86 -3.31 -59.62
CA VAL A 36 -21.54 -2.06 -59.99
C VAL A 36 -20.93 -0.89 -59.18
N GLN A 37 -20.52 0.16 -59.90
CA GLN A 37 -20.29 1.54 -59.39
C GLN A 37 -21.63 2.12 -58.89
N GLY A 38 -21.75 2.93 -57.85
CA GLY A 38 -20.86 3.81 -57.12
C GLY A 38 -21.70 5.01 -56.65
N TYR A 39 -21.30 5.72 -55.58
CA TYR A 39 -21.42 7.19 -55.48
C TYR A 39 -20.72 7.72 -54.21
N ARG A 40 -19.65 8.49 -54.48
CA ARG A 40 -19.12 9.70 -53.80
C ARG A 40 -18.63 9.69 -52.33
N LYS A 41 -17.30 9.74 -52.21
CA LYS A 41 -16.44 10.79 -51.57
C LYS A 41 -17.09 11.65 -50.46
N ALA A 42 -16.54 11.59 -49.24
CA ALA A 42 -15.77 12.69 -48.63
C ALA A 42 -15.01 12.25 -47.35
N MET A 43 -13.71 12.56 -47.36
CA MET A 43 -12.75 12.85 -46.26
C MET A 43 -12.74 12.05 -44.93
N ARG A 44 -11.53 11.49 -44.66
CA ARG A 44 -11.02 11.07 -43.34
C ARG A 44 -10.85 12.29 -42.40
N PRO A 45 -10.83 12.07 -41.07
CA PRO A 45 -9.52 12.05 -40.42
C PRO A 45 -9.28 10.86 -39.48
N ASN A 46 -8.01 10.43 -39.49
CA ASN A 46 -7.19 9.74 -38.49
C ASN A 46 -7.84 8.83 -37.43
N LEU A 47 -7.55 7.53 -37.57
CA LEU A 47 -7.47 6.58 -36.47
C LEU A 47 -6.32 6.93 -35.52
N ASN A 48 -6.65 7.23 -34.28
CA ASN A 48 -5.83 6.95 -33.09
C ASN A 48 -6.78 6.80 -31.89
N SER A 49 -7.45 5.66 -31.81
CA SER A 49 -8.15 5.20 -30.61
C SER A 49 -7.74 3.76 -30.35
N VAL A 50 -6.59 3.56 -29.72
CA VAL A 50 -6.28 2.29 -29.07
C VAL A 50 -7.00 2.32 -27.72
N ALA A 51 -8.04 1.52 -27.63
CA ALA A 51 -8.77 1.27 -26.40
C ALA A 51 -7.84 0.64 -25.36
N ASN A 52 -7.52 1.40 -24.31
CA ASN A 52 -6.93 0.87 -23.09
C ASN A 52 -8.02 0.08 -22.35
N LEU A 53 -8.05 -1.25 -22.55
CA LEU A 53 -8.77 -2.14 -21.64
C LEU A 53 -8.05 -2.13 -20.29
N HIS A 54 -8.63 -1.39 -19.35
CA HIS A 54 -8.29 -1.43 -17.94
C HIS A 54 -8.65 -2.80 -17.35
N TYR A 55 -7.64 -3.51 -16.84
CA TYR A 55 -7.83 -4.61 -15.91
C TYR A 55 -8.45 -4.07 -14.61
N HIS A 56 -9.74 -4.30 -14.42
CA HIS A 56 -10.40 -4.17 -13.11
C HIS A 56 -10.27 -5.51 -12.38
N PHE A 57 -9.30 -5.62 -11.48
CA PHE A 57 -9.47 -6.48 -10.30
C PHE A 57 -10.52 -5.81 -9.39
N PRO A 58 -11.50 -6.54 -8.83
CA PRO A 58 -12.39 -5.96 -7.83
C PRO A 58 -11.57 -5.68 -6.58
N LEU A 59 -11.27 -4.39 -6.33
CA LEU A 59 -11.01 -3.89 -4.99
C LEU A 59 -12.26 -4.18 -4.18
N LEU A 60 -12.13 -5.06 -3.19
CA LEU A 60 -13.15 -5.31 -2.16
C LEU A 60 -13.61 -3.96 -1.59
N ARG A 61 -14.81 -3.53 -1.96
CA ARG A 61 -15.50 -2.42 -1.30
C ARG A 61 -15.92 -2.92 0.08
N PHE A 62 -15.18 -2.52 1.11
CA PHE A 62 -15.65 -2.64 2.49
C PHE A 62 -16.82 -1.67 2.70
N SER A 63 -18.02 -2.22 2.89
CA SER A 63 -19.13 -1.48 3.48
C SER A 63 -19.10 -1.69 5.00
N PRO A 64 -19.19 -0.64 5.83
CA PRO A 64 -19.17 -0.79 7.28
C PRO A 64 -20.56 -1.17 7.77
N ILE A 65 -20.72 -2.38 8.29
CA ILE A 65 -21.87 -2.75 9.14
C ILE A 65 -21.27 -3.14 10.49
N PHE A 66 -21.12 -2.15 11.39
CA PHE A 66 -20.93 -2.43 12.81
C PHE A 66 -22.25 -2.14 13.51
N SER A 67 -22.92 -3.22 13.91
CA SER A 67 -24.07 -3.17 14.81
C SER A 67 -23.58 -2.98 16.24
N ARG A 68 -24.29 -2.13 16.98
CA ARG A 68 -24.14 -1.82 18.41
C ARG A 68 -24.10 -3.10 19.25
N ALA A 69 -23.03 -3.30 20.01
CA ALA A 69 -23.05 -4.07 21.25
C ALA A 69 -22.14 -3.37 22.28
N GLY A 70 -22.76 -2.74 23.28
CA GLY A 70 -22.07 -2.07 24.37
C GLY A 70 -21.51 -3.10 25.36
N PHE A 71 -20.24 -2.92 25.73
CA PHE A 71 -19.63 -3.65 26.84
C PHE A 71 -19.67 -2.78 28.10
N PHE A 72 -20.42 -3.25 29.10
CA PHE A 72 -20.41 -2.74 30.46
C PHE A 72 -19.11 -3.14 31.15
N TYR A 73 -18.42 -2.19 31.78
CA TYR A 73 -17.25 -2.41 32.63
C TYR A 73 -17.65 -2.19 34.10
N ASN A 74 -17.33 -3.14 34.96
CA ASN A 74 -17.57 -3.09 36.41
C ASN A 74 -16.20 -3.08 37.12
N PRO A 75 -15.84 -2.07 37.94
CA PRO A 75 -14.53 -2.01 38.57
C PRO A 75 -14.54 -2.64 39.97
N VAL A 76 -13.54 -3.48 40.25
CA VAL A 76 -13.23 -3.95 41.60
C VAL A 76 -12.09 -3.12 42.18
N VAL A 77 -12.36 -2.52 43.34
CA VAL A 77 -11.49 -1.67 44.14
C VAL A 77 -10.50 -2.50 44.95
N GLY A 78 -9.24 -2.06 45.06
CA GLY A 78 -8.22 -2.73 45.86
C GLY A 78 -7.10 -1.79 46.36
N SER A 79 -7.36 -1.17 47.52
CA SER A 79 -6.48 -0.72 48.62
C SER A 79 -4.97 -0.49 48.40
N GLN A 80 -4.54 0.72 48.79
CA GLN A 80 -3.17 1.15 49.08
C GLN A 80 -2.52 0.37 50.24
N THR A 81 -1.19 0.21 50.20
CA THR A 81 -0.30 0.47 51.35
C THR A 81 1.12 0.76 50.88
N ALA A 82 1.70 1.81 51.45
CA ALA A 82 3.02 2.35 51.16
C ALA A 82 4.14 1.65 51.93
N LEU A 83 5.37 1.69 51.39
CA LEU A 83 6.60 1.67 52.20
C LEU A 83 7.74 2.41 51.48
N ARG A 84 8.23 3.44 52.17
CA ARG A 84 9.37 4.30 51.83
C ARG A 84 10.69 3.60 52.15
N SER A 85 11.72 3.80 51.33
CA SER A 85 13.06 4.14 51.85
C SER A 85 13.93 4.81 50.78
N ALA A 86 14.85 5.66 51.24
CA ALA A 86 15.61 6.63 50.46
C ALA A 86 17.10 6.24 50.39
N ALA A 87 17.79 6.65 49.32
CA ALA A 87 19.23 6.94 49.37
C ALA A 87 19.66 7.88 48.22
N LYS A 88 20.47 8.87 48.57
CA LYS A 88 20.99 9.99 47.76
C LYS A 88 22.40 9.69 47.24
N SER A 89 22.76 10.31 46.09
CA SER A 89 24.07 10.92 45.70
C SER A 89 24.36 10.65 44.21
N SER A 90 25.00 11.48 43.38
CA SER A 90 25.43 12.88 43.33
C SER A 90 25.96 13.10 41.89
N LEU A 91 25.88 14.34 41.40
CA LEU A 91 26.18 14.82 40.03
C LEU A 91 27.61 14.58 39.53
N SER A 92 27.77 14.37 38.21
CA SER A 92 28.67 15.21 37.39
C SER A 92 28.25 15.22 35.90
N THR A 93 28.58 16.32 35.25
CA THR A 93 28.02 16.92 34.02
C THR A 93 28.83 16.63 32.75
N GLY A 94 28.16 16.58 31.59
CA GLY A 94 28.80 16.68 30.27
C GLY A 94 27.84 16.42 29.10
N ALA A 95 27.45 17.48 28.38
CA ALA A 95 26.36 17.51 27.41
C ALA A 95 26.74 17.00 26.00
N ALA A 96 25.79 16.29 25.37
CA ALA A 96 25.61 16.23 23.91
C ALA A 96 24.16 15.76 23.61
N THR A 97 23.29 16.71 23.27
CA THR A 97 21.86 16.48 23.07
C THR A 97 21.60 15.76 21.75
N THR A 98 21.28 14.47 21.83
CA THR A 98 20.62 13.71 20.77
C THR A 98 19.40 13.04 21.39
N SER A 99 18.21 13.32 20.85
CA SER A 99 16.94 12.75 21.31
C SER A 99 16.94 11.23 21.12
N ARG A 100 17.34 10.50 22.17
CA ARG A 100 17.17 9.05 22.27
C ARG A 100 15.69 8.74 22.54
N LEU A 101 14.99 8.23 21.52
CA LEU A 101 13.84 7.35 21.77
C LEU A 101 14.37 6.09 22.47
N LEU A 102 14.18 6.02 23.79
CA LEU A 102 14.45 4.84 24.61
C LEU A 102 13.35 3.81 24.37
N LEU A 103 13.54 2.92 23.39
CA LEU A 103 12.80 1.67 23.33
C LEU A 103 13.35 0.72 24.40
N ARG A 104 12.57 0.59 25.47
CA ARG A 104 12.80 -0.35 26.56
C ARG A 104 12.58 -1.77 26.03
N ARG A 105 13.58 -2.64 26.10
CA ARG A 105 13.36 -4.10 26.07
C ARG A 105 12.53 -4.44 27.32
N CYS A 106 11.24 -4.67 27.16
CA CYS A 106 10.44 -5.32 28.18
C CYS A 106 10.83 -6.79 28.23
N THR A 107 11.72 -7.16 29.15
CA THR A 107 11.78 -8.54 29.64
C THR A 107 10.62 -8.72 30.61
N CYS A 108 9.44 -8.96 30.06
CA CYS A 108 8.30 -9.40 30.84
C CYS A 108 8.52 -10.90 31.09
N THR A 109 8.80 -11.29 32.33
CA THR A 109 8.72 -12.69 32.75
C THR A 109 7.24 -13.05 32.79
N THR A 110 6.66 -13.35 31.63
CA THR A 110 5.27 -13.80 31.52
C THR A 110 5.21 -15.23 31.99
N MET A 111 4.48 -15.48 33.08
CA MET A 111 3.88 -16.81 33.25
C MET A 111 3.01 -17.06 32.02
N ALA A 112 3.29 -18.15 31.31
CA ALA A 112 2.59 -18.55 30.11
C ALA A 112 1.13 -18.86 30.45
N THR A 113 0.26 -17.86 30.29
CA THR A 113 -1.17 -18.09 30.12
C THR A 113 -1.38 -18.29 28.63
N ASP A 114 -1.88 -19.46 28.24
CA ASP A 114 -2.19 -19.77 26.84
C ASP A 114 -3.03 -18.64 26.22
N PRO A 115 -2.73 -18.20 24.99
CA PRO A 115 -3.53 -17.19 24.31
C PRO A 115 -4.99 -17.65 24.25
N PRO A 116 -5.97 -16.74 24.38
CA PRO A 116 -7.38 -17.11 24.34
C PRO A 116 -7.68 -17.80 23.01
N ALA A 117 -8.28 -18.99 23.08
CA ALA A 117 -8.63 -19.79 21.92
C ALA A 117 -9.51 -18.99 20.96
N VAL A 118 -9.19 -19.03 19.67
CA VAL A 118 -9.97 -18.36 18.62
C VAL A 118 -11.33 -19.07 18.53
N PRO A 119 -12.46 -18.34 18.55
CA PRO A 119 -13.76 -18.97 18.38
C PRO A 119 -13.89 -19.50 16.96
N VAL A 120 -13.90 -20.83 16.83
CA VAL A 120 -14.04 -21.56 15.57
C VAL A 120 -15.29 -22.42 15.65
N ARG A 121 -16.15 -22.32 14.64
CA ARG A 121 -17.36 -23.15 14.53
C ARG A 121 -16.97 -24.60 14.23
N ASP A 122 -17.72 -25.55 14.77
CA ASP A 122 -17.49 -26.98 14.48
C ASP A 122 -18.07 -27.39 13.12
N GLU A 123 -19.09 -26.68 12.63
CA GLU A 123 -19.72 -26.91 11.32
C GLU A 123 -19.86 -25.60 10.52
N ILE A 124 -19.90 -25.74 9.18
CA ILE A 124 -20.10 -24.61 8.27
C ILE A 124 -21.60 -24.46 7.95
N GLU A 125 -22.12 -23.28 8.22
CA GLU A 125 -23.48 -22.89 7.82
C GLU A 125 -23.48 -22.25 6.43
N LEU A 126 -24.20 -22.89 5.50
CA LEU A 126 -24.39 -22.38 4.14
C LEU A 126 -25.53 -21.38 4.08
N THR A 127 -25.25 -20.25 3.42
CA THR A 127 -26.28 -19.28 3.02
C THR A 127 -27.23 -19.92 2.02
N GLU A 128 -28.40 -19.31 1.81
CA GLU A 128 -29.37 -19.79 0.83
C GLU A 128 -28.78 -19.81 -0.60
N VAL A 129 -27.97 -18.81 -0.95
CA VAL A 129 -27.31 -18.71 -2.26
C VAL A 129 -26.27 -19.82 -2.42
N GLU A 130 -25.39 -20.03 -1.43
CA GLU A 130 -24.39 -21.11 -1.46
C GLU A 130 -25.04 -22.49 -1.56
N ARG A 131 -26.15 -22.71 -0.84
CA ARG A 131 -26.93 -23.96 -0.92
C ARG A 131 -27.48 -24.18 -2.32
N LYS A 132 -28.11 -23.16 -2.92
CA LYS A 132 -28.60 -23.24 -4.31
C LYS A 132 -27.48 -23.53 -5.29
N ILE A 133 -26.33 -22.86 -5.15
CA ILE A 133 -25.14 -23.11 -5.98
C ILE A 133 -24.73 -24.57 -5.85
N PHE A 134 -24.47 -25.06 -4.63
CA PHE A 134 -23.99 -26.43 -4.42
C PHE A 134 -25.01 -27.47 -4.87
N ASP A 135 -26.32 -27.21 -4.69
CA ASP A 135 -27.39 -28.07 -5.20
C ASP A 135 -27.36 -28.18 -6.73
N ARG A 136 -27.04 -27.10 -7.45
CA ARG A 136 -26.87 -27.15 -8.92
C ARG A 136 -25.64 -27.95 -9.31
N LEU A 137 -24.50 -27.72 -8.65
CA LEU A 137 -23.27 -28.47 -8.94
C LEU A 137 -23.43 -29.97 -8.68
N LEU A 138 -24.04 -30.35 -7.55
CA LEU A 138 -24.35 -31.74 -7.23
C LEU A 138 -25.43 -32.32 -8.16
N GLY A 139 -26.37 -31.50 -8.63
CA GLY A 139 -27.35 -31.86 -9.64
C GLY A 139 -26.70 -32.26 -10.96
N THR A 140 -25.70 -31.50 -11.41
CA THR A 140 -24.88 -31.82 -12.58
C THR A 140 -24.21 -33.18 -12.42
N LEU A 141 -23.60 -33.46 -11.26
CA LEU A 141 -22.98 -34.78 -11.00
C LEU A 141 -23.97 -35.93 -11.17
N ARG A 142 -25.16 -35.80 -10.57
CA ARG A 142 -26.21 -36.82 -10.63
C ARG A 142 -26.76 -37.00 -12.04
N LYS A 143 -26.97 -35.91 -12.78
CA LYS A 143 -27.54 -35.96 -14.14
C LYS A 143 -26.62 -36.70 -15.12
N PHE A 144 -25.32 -36.44 -15.04
CA PHE A 144 -24.34 -36.99 -15.98
C PHE A 144 -23.56 -38.19 -15.42
N ASN A 145 -23.96 -38.70 -14.24
CA ASN A 145 -23.29 -39.81 -13.55
C ASN A 145 -21.78 -39.61 -13.38
N LEU A 146 -21.38 -38.37 -13.05
CA LEU A 146 -19.98 -38.02 -12.86
C LEU A 146 -19.53 -38.52 -11.48
N THR A 147 -18.42 -39.25 -11.44
CA THR A 147 -17.84 -39.81 -10.21
C THR A 147 -16.90 -38.85 -9.48
N THR A 148 -16.89 -37.57 -9.86
CA THR A 148 -15.98 -36.58 -9.30
C THR A 148 -16.46 -36.07 -7.95
N GLU A 149 -15.53 -35.84 -7.03
CA GLU A 149 -15.81 -35.10 -5.79
C GLU A 149 -15.54 -33.62 -6.00
N LEU A 150 -16.38 -32.79 -5.39
CA LEU A 150 -16.32 -31.34 -5.47
C LEU A 150 -16.00 -30.81 -4.07
N ARG A 151 -15.00 -29.92 -3.99
CA ARG A 151 -14.55 -29.34 -2.73
C ARG A 151 -14.44 -27.84 -2.84
N VAL A 152 -15.00 -27.09 -1.90
CA VAL A 152 -14.62 -25.69 -1.76
C VAL A 152 -13.26 -25.64 -1.07
N ALA A 153 -12.29 -24.91 -1.61
CA ALA A 153 -10.93 -24.92 -1.11
C ALA A 153 -10.53 -23.62 -0.39
N GLY A 154 -9.68 -23.75 0.63
CA GLY A 154 -8.87 -22.67 1.17
C GLY A 154 -9.63 -21.56 1.91
N GLY A 155 -9.57 -20.34 1.37
CA GLY A 155 -9.93 -19.12 2.11
C GLY A 155 -11.39 -19.07 2.55
N TRP A 156 -12.30 -19.58 1.72
CA TRP A 156 -13.72 -19.68 2.04
C TRP A 156 -13.98 -20.55 3.28
N VAL A 157 -13.34 -21.71 3.34
CA VAL A 157 -13.51 -22.68 4.44
C VAL A 157 -13.05 -22.07 5.77
N ARG A 158 -11.85 -21.49 5.78
CA ARG A 158 -11.29 -20.79 6.95
C ARG A 158 -12.20 -19.66 7.43
N ASP A 159 -12.64 -18.80 6.51
CA ASP A 159 -13.43 -17.62 6.88
C ASP A 159 -14.81 -18.02 7.41
N LYS A 160 -15.46 -19.02 6.81
CA LYS A 160 -16.71 -19.61 7.32
C LYS A 160 -16.56 -20.19 8.72
N LEU A 161 -15.48 -20.93 8.97
CA LEU A 161 -15.17 -21.48 10.29
C LEU A 161 -14.93 -20.40 11.35
N LEU A 162 -14.37 -19.25 10.95
CA LEU A 162 -14.23 -18.06 11.79
C LEU A 162 -15.52 -17.23 11.91
N GLY A 163 -16.65 -17.72 11.36
CA GLY A 163 -17.94 -17.03 11.39
C GLY A 163 -18.00 -15.77 10.52
N LYS A 164 -17.15 -15.67 9.50
CA LYS A 164 -17.13 -14.57 8.53
C LYS A 164 -17.74 -15.03 7.21
N GLU A 165 -18.48 -14.14 6.56
CA GLU A 165 -18.94 -14.40 5.20
C GLU A 165 -17.80 -14.24 4.19
N CYS A 166 -17.76 -15.13 3.21
CA CYS A 166 -16.81 -15.13 2.12
C CYS A 166 -17.51 -15.42 0.80
N TYR A 167 -17.30 -14.56 -0.19
CA TYR A 167 -17.94 -14.70 -1.50
C TYR A 167 -17.03 -15.32 -2.56
N ASP A 168 -15.77 -15.59 -2.20
CA ASP A 168 -14.76 -16.15 -3.08
C ASP A 168 -14.82 -17.68 -3.03
N ILE A 169 -15.53 -18.30 -3.97
CA ILE A 169 -15.77 -19.75 -3.99
C ILE A 169 -14.88 -20.39 -5.05
N ASP A 170 -13.83 -21.06 -4.57
CA ASP A 170 -12.94 -21.91 -5.37
C ASP A 170 -13.37 -23.37 -5.26
N ILE A 171 -13.99 -23.93 -6.31
CA ILE A 171 -14.36 -25.34 -6.40
C ILE A 171 -13.20 -26.14 -7.00
N ALA A 172 -12.56 -26.94 -6.16
CA ALA A 172 -11.59 -27.94 -6.55
C ALA A 172 -12.28 -29.22 -7.06
N ILE A 173 -11.80 -29.72 -8.20
CA ILE A 173 -12.32 -30.89 -8.91
C ILE A 173 -11.22 -31.95 -9.08
N ASP A 174 -11.55 -33.20 -8.80
CA ASP A 174 -10.59 -34.31 -8.68
C ASP A 174 -10.07 -34.85 -10.02
N ASN A 175 -10.97 -35.16 -10.96
CA ASN A 175 -10.66 -36.07 -12.08
C ASN A 175 -11.06 -35.54 -13.48
N MET A 176 -11.45 -34.26 -13.60
CA MET A 176 -11.80 -33.63 -14.87
C MET A 176 -11.41 -32.15 -14.87
N SER A 177 -11.23 -31.54 -16.04
CA SER A 177 -10.86 -30.12 -16.10
C SER A 177 -12.01 -29.22 -15.65
N GLY A 178 -11.68 -28.04 -15.11
CA GLY A 178 -12.68 -27.04 -14.76
C GLY A 178 -13.58 -26.64 -15.94
N SER A 179 -13.04 -26.60 -17.16
CA SER A 179 -13.80 -26.28 -18.37
C SER A 179 -14.82 -27.37 -18.74
N GLN A 180 -14.40 -28.64 -18.72
CA GLN A 180 -15.28 -29.79 -18.95
C GLN A 180 -16.44 -29.81 -17.95
N PHE A 181 -16.14 -29.49 -16.69
CA PHE A 181 -17.17 -29.42 -15.67
C PHE A 181 -18.11 -28.24 -15.87
N VAL A 182 -17.60 -27.05 -16.22
CA VAL A 182 -18.40 -25.86 -16.56
C VAL A 182 -19.36 -26.14 -17.70
N ASP A 183 -18.93 -26.83 -18.75
CA ASP A 183 -19.82 -27.19 -19.87
C ASP A 183 -20.92 -28.16 -19.41
N SER A 184 -20.58 -29.14 -18.57
CA SER A 184 -21.57 -30.04 -17.97
C SER A 184 -22.58 -29.28 -17.09
N VAL A 185 -22.14 -28.24 -16.36
CA VAL A 185 -23.03 -27.41 -15.55
C VAL A 185 -24.00 -26.62 -16.43
N LYS A 186 -23.56 -26.08 -17.57
CA LYS A 186 -24.45 -25.40 -18.53
C LYS A 186 -25.54 -26.33 -19.04
N ASP A 187 -25.16 -27.52 -19.51
CA ASP A 187 -26.09 -28.50 -20.04
C ASP A 187 -27.12 -28.90 -18.96
N TYR A 188 -26.69 -29.03 -17.69
CA TYR A 188 -27.62 -29.28 -16.59
C TYR A 188 -28.59 -28.11 -16.36
N LEU A 189 -28.11 -26.87 -16.36
CA LEU A 189 -28.95 -25.68 -16.14
C LEU A 189 -30.03 -25.54 -17.22
N GLU A 190 -29.69 -25.81 -18.49
CA GLU A 190 -30.67 -25.86 -19.58
C GLU A 190 -31.77 -26.88 -19.32
N THR A 191 -31.44 -28.06 -18.77
CA THR A 191 -32.45 -29.09 -18.46
C THR A 191 -33.41 -28.71 -17.34
N VAL A 192 -33.03 -27.80 -16.45
CA VAL A 192 -33.87 -27.29 -15.36
C VAL A 192 -34.51 -25.93 -15.68
N ASN A 193 -34.44 -25.49 -16.94
CA ASN A 193 -34.92 -24.18 -17.41
C ASN A 193 -34.31 -23.00 -16.65
N GLU A 194 -33.06 -23.12 -16.22
CA GLU A 194 -32.28 -22.03 -15.65
C GLU A 194 -31.18 -21.62 -16.62
N VAL A 195 -30.87 -20.32 -16.67
CA VAL A 195 -29.82 -19.81 -17.53
C VAL A 195 -28.67 -19.33 -16.65
N ALA A 196 -27.46 -19.84 -16.92
CA ALA A 196 -26.25 -19.32 -16.29
C ALA A 196 -26.07 -17.85 -16.69
N GLN A 197 -25.83 -16.97 -15.71
CA GLN A 197 -25.69 -15.53 -15.97
C GLN A 197 -24.25 -15.18 -16.34
N GLY A 198 -23.81 -15.66 -17.49
CA GLY A 198 -22.46 -15.43 -18.02
C GLY A 198 -21.46 -16.50 -17.58
N ASP A 199 -20.77 -17.05 -18.56
CA ASP A 199 -19.62 -17.92 -18.39
C ASP A 199 -18.40 -17.28 -19.07
N CYS A 200 -17.25 -17.39 -18.42
CA CYS A 200 -15.98 -16.96 -18.99
C CYS A 200 -14.96 -18.05 -18.70
N VAL A 201 -14.58 -18.79 -19.74
CA VAL A 201 -13.38 -19.62 -19.66
C VAL A 201 -12.19 -18.65 -19.67
N ILE A 202 -11.54 -18.47 -18.51
CA ILE A 202 -10.33 -17.67 -18.44
C ILE A 202 -9.21 -18.52 -19.04
N ALA A 203 -8.82 -18.17 -20.27
CA ALA A 203 -7.75 -18.85 -20.99
C ALA A 203 -6.43 -18.80 -20.20
N ARG A 204 -5.63 -19.86 -20.37
CA ARG A 204 -4.29 -20.09 -19.78
C ARG A 204 -3.53 -18.78 -19.53
N ASN A 205 -3.33 -18.41 -18.27
CA ASN A 205 -2.53 -17.23 -17.92
C ASN A 205 -1.04 -17.62 -17.83
N PRO A 206 -0.19 -17.21 -18.80
CA PRO A 206 1.22 -17.61 -18.84
C PRO A 206 2.05 -17.12 -17.65
N ASP A 207 1.63 -16.03 -16.99
CA ASP A 207 2.37 -15.36 -15.91
C ASP A 207 2.10 -15.96 -14.53
N GLN A 208 1.00 -16.70 -14.37
CA GLN A 208 0.66 -17.39 -13.12
C GLN A 208 0.89 -18.90 -13.20
N SER A 209 0.67 -19.50 -14.37
CA SER A 209 0.85 -20.93 -14.58
C SER A 209 0.71 -21.25 -16.07
N LYS A 210 1.81 -21.62 -16.73
CA LYS A 210 1.83 -22.03 -18.15
C LYS A 210 0.93 -23.24 -18.48
N HIS A 211 0.32 -23.88 -17.48
CA HIS A 211 -0.40 -25.15 -17.62
C HIS A 211 -1.84 -25.17 -17.03
N LEU A 212 -2.36 -24.09 -16.46
CA LEU A 212 -3.70 -24.11 -15.86
C LEU A 212 -4.75 -23.46 -16.75
N GLU A 213 -5.78 -24.25 -17.02
CA GLU A 213 -7.08 -23.76 -17.43
C GLU A 213 -7.91 -23.62 -16.15
N THR A 214 -8.26 -22.39 -15.78
CA THR A 214 -9.21 -22.12 -14.70
C THR A 214 -10.48 -21.67 -15.37
N ALA A 215 -11.58 -22.38 -15.12
CA ALA A 215 -12.86 -22.01 -15.67
C ALA A 215 -13.65 -21.21 -14.63
N ARG A 216 -14.37 -20.18 -15.06
CA ARG A 216 -15.15 -19.34 -14.18
C ARG A 216 -16.59 -19.25 -14.68
N MET A 217 -17.55 -19.46 -13.80
CA MET A 217 -18.98 -19.32 -14.10
C MET A 217 -19.65 -18.43 -13.07
N ARG A 218 -20.68 -17.70 -13.48
CA ARG A 218 -21.54 -16.96 -12.56
C ARG A 218 -22.86 -17.69 -12.34
N LEU A 219 -23.14 -18.04 -11.08
CA LEU A 219 -24.38 -18.67 -10.64
C LEU A 219 -25.00 -17.83 -9.52
N PHE A 220 -26.30 -17.53 -9.63
CA PHE A 220 -27.04 -16.74 -8.63
C PHE A 220 -26.31 -15.44 -8.25
N ASP A 221 -25.89 -14.68 -9.25
CA ASP A 221 -25.10 -13.45 -9.11
C ASP A 221 -23.70 -13.58 -8.47
N GLN A 222 -23.24 -14.79 -8.19
CA GLN A 222 -21.93 -15.06 -7.59
C GLN A 222 -20.96 -15.70 -8.59
N TRP A 223 -19.73 -15.20 -8.64
CA TRP A 223 -18.65 -15.81 -9.42
C TRP A 223 -18.08 -17.01 -8.69
N ILE A 224 -17.90 -18.10 -9.43
CA ILE A 224 -17.36 -19.37 -8.93
C ILE A 224 -16.20 -19.76 -9.84
N ASP A 225 -15.06 -20.05 -9.22
CA ASP A 225 -13.85 -20.46 -9.88
C ASP A 225 -13.71 -21.98 -9.77
N PHE A 226 -13.53 -22.67 -10.91
CA PHE A 226 -13.33 -24.11 -10.97
C PHE A 226 -11.86 -24.40 -11.24
N VAL A 227 -11.24 -25.02 -10.25
CA VAL A 227 -9.82 -25.32 -10.22
C VAL A 227 -9.59 -26.82 -10.14
N ASN A 228 -8.48 -27.28 -10.71
CA ASN A 228 -8.05 -28.65 -10.53
C ASN A 228 -7.20 -28.80 -9.27
N LEU A 229 -7.29 -29.97 -8.65
CA LEU A 229 -6.31 -30.39 -7.64
C LEU A 229 -4.94 -30.59 -8.29
N ARG A 230 -3.91 -30.13 -7.60
CA ARG A 230 -2.57 -30.03 -8.19
C ARG A 230 -1.55 -30.71 -7.30
N CYS A 231 -0.63 -31.40 -7.95
CA CYS A 231 0.66 -31.77 -7.40
C CYS A 231 1.72 -30.91 -8.11
N GLU A 232 2.61 -30.28 -7.34
CA GLU A 232 3.63 -29.36 -7.82
C GLU A 232 5.02 -29.98 -7.62
N ASP A 233 5.84 -29.92 -8.67
CA ASP A 233 7.24 -30.34 -8.64
C ASP A 233 8.12 -29.11 -8.94
N TYR A 234 8.87 -28.68 -7.92
CA TYR A 234 9.68 -27.47 -7.92
C TYR A 234 11.11 -27.78 -8.37
N ASN A 235 11.53 -27.16 -9.46
CA ASN A 235 12.92 -27.21 -9.91
C ASN A 235 13.72 -26.07 -9.26
N GLU A 236 14.94 -26.33 -8.78
CA GLU A 236 15.79 -25.34 -8.10
C GLU A 236 15.96 -24.02 -8.89
N ASN A 237 15.96 -24.11 -10.22
CA ASN A 237 16.21 -22.99 -11.14
C ASN A 237 14.95 -22.28 -11.67
N SER A 238 13.74 -22.75 -11.36
CA SER A 238 12.49 -22.15 -11.84
C SER A 238 11.57 -21.83 -10.68
N ARG A 239 11.07 -20.59 -10.65
CA ARG A 239 9.99 -20.20 -9.73
C ARG A 239 8.66 -20.88 -10.06
N ILE A 240 8.42 -21.20 -11.33
CA ILE A 240 7.16 -21.82 -11.76
C ILE A 240 7.35 -23.33 -11.67
N PRO A 241 6.62 -24.05 -10.78
CA PRO A 241 6.72 -25.49 -10.69
C PRO A 241 6.11 -26.15 -11.93
N THR A 242 6.54 -27.38 -12.20
CA THR A 242 5.80 -28.24 -13.14
C THR A 242 4.60 -28.83 -12.42
N MET A 243 3.44 -28.84 -13.10
CA MET A 243 2.16 -29.22 -12.48
C MET A 243 1.61 -30.51 -13.08
N LYS A 244 1.04 -31.34 -12.22
CA LYS A 244 0.29 -32.55 -12.57
C LYS A 244 -1.05 -32.55 -11.82
N PHE A 245 -2.02 -33.32 -12.32
CA PHE A 245 -3.22 -33.63 -11.54
C PHE A 245 -2.79 -34.33 -10.25
N GLY A 246 -3.25 -33.79 -9.12
CA GLY A 246 -2.93 -34.31 -7.79
C GLY A 246 -4.18 -34.73 -7.03
N THR A 247 -3.97 -35.41 -5.92
CA THR A 247 -5.01 -35.72 -4.94
C THR A 247 -5.31 -34.50 -4.07
N ALA A 248 -6.41 -34.56 -3.31
CA ALA A 248 -6.77 -33.47 -2.40
C ALA A 248 -5.70 -33.30 -1.30
N GLU A 249 -5.08 -34.40 -0.89
CA GLU A 249 -4.01 -34.41 0.11
C GLU A 249 -2.76 -33.74 -0.44
N GLU A 250 -2.32 -34.09 -1.65
CA GLU A 250 -1.19 -33.44 -2.33
C GLU A 250 -1.45 -31.93 -2.52
N ASP A 251 -2.69 -31.55 -2.87
CA ASP A 251 -3.09 -30.14 -2.98
C ASP A 251 -3.07 -29.42 -1.63
N ALA A 252 -3.40 -30.11 -0.53
CA ALA A 252 -3.34 -29.57 0.83
C ALA A 252 -1.90 -29.26 1.23
N TYR A 253 -0.99 -30.23 1.04
CA TYR A 253 0.41 -30.11 1.48
C TYR A 253 1.22 -29.10 0.66
N ARG A 254 0.89 -28.88 -0.61
CA ARG A 254 1.56 -27.84 -1.40
C ARG A 254 1.14 -26.41 -1.04
N ARG A 255 0.14 -26.18 -0.19
CA ARG A 255 -0.36 -24.82 0.13
C ARG A 255 0.57 -24.07 1.08
N ASP A 256 0.31 -22.78 1.20
CA ASP A 256 1.14 -21.89 2.01
C ASP A 256 0.99 -22.16 3.50
N LEU A 257 -0.25 -22.27 4.00
CA LEU A 257 -0.56 -22.40 5.42
C LEU A 257 -1.58 -23.51 5.68
N THR A 258 -1.49 -24.15 6.83
CA THR A 258 -2.45 -25.20 7.29
C THR A 258 -3.88 -24.69 7.36
N ILE A 259 -4.07 -23.46 7.85
CA ILE A 259 -5.39 -22.81 7.89
C ILE A 259 -5.96 -22.51 6.49
N ASN A 260 -5.14 -22.54 5.44
CA ASN A 260 -5.54 -22.32 4.04
C ASN A 260 -5.59 -23.63 3.23
N SER A 261 -5.26 -24.77 3.85
CA SER A 261 -5.29 -26.11 3.25
C SER A 261 -6.53 -26.92 3.63
N LEU A 262 -7.51 -26.28 4.26
CA LEU A 262 -8.81 -26.87 4.57
C LEU A 262 -9.68 -26.95 3.32
N PHE A 263 -10.47 -28.02 3.24
CA PHE A 263 -11.48 -28.23 2.20
C PHE A 263 -12.87 -28.37 2.84
N TYR A 264 -13.90 -27.98 2.10
CA TYR A 264 -15.27 -28.33 2.41
C TYR A 264 -15.81 -29.21 1.29
N ASN A 265 -16.00 -30.50 1.58
CA ASN A 265 -16.51 -31.46 0.62
C ASN A 265 -18.02 -31.26 0.46
N ILE A 266 -18.46 -30.74 -0.69
CA ILE A 266 -19.88 -30.43 -0.90
C ILE A 266 -20.70 -31.71 -1.10
N ASN A 267 -20.07 -32.81 -1.54
CA ASN A 267 -20.74 -34.11 -1.66
C ASN A 267 -21.10 -34.69 -0.28
N LYS A 268 -20.23 -34.50 0.72
CA LYS A 268 -20.40 -35.03 2.10
C LYS A 268 -20.97 -34.01 3.07
N SER A 269 -21.01 -32.73 2.69
CA SER A 269 -21.35 -31.60 3.56
C SER A 269 -20.49 -31.55 4.83
N SER A 270 -19.19 -31.76 4.68
CA SER A 270 -18.25 -31.83 5.81
C SER A 270 -16.93 -31.13 5.50
N VAL A 271 -16.30 -30.57 6.54
CA VAL A 271 -14.94 -30.04 6.45
C VAL A 271 -13.94 -31.19 6.46
N GLU A 272 -12.97 -31.15 5.54
CA GLU A 272 -11.86 -32.08 5.42
C GLU A 272 -10.55 -31.33 5.76
N ASP A 273 -9.85 -31.80 6.80
CA ASP A 273 -8.50 -31.35 7.15
C ASP A 273 -7.50 -32.46 6.84
N LEU A 274 -6.99 -32.45 5.60
CA LEU A 274 -6.07 -33.48 5.12
C LEU A 274 -4.66 -33.34 5.69
N THR A 275 -4.34 -32.20 6.30
CA THR A 275 -3.08 -31.99 7.04
C THR A 275 -3.17 -32.50 8.48
N GLY A 276 -4.38 -32.73 8.99
CA GLY A 276 -4.66 -33.08 10.38
C GLY A 276 -4.35 -31.99 11.41
N ARG A 277 -3.88 -30.81 10.97
CA ARG A 277 -3.48 -29.70 11.85
C ARG A 277 -4.23 -28.40 11.60
N GLY A 278 -4.75 -28.17 10.40
CA GLY A 278 -5.38 -26.90 10.01
C GLY A 278 -6.49 -26.42 10.94
N ILE A 279 -7.36 -27.32 11.44
CA ILE A 279 -8.42 -26.94 12.38
C ILE A 279 -7.83 -26.60 13.77
N ALA A 280 -6.86 -27.37 14.24
CA ALA A 280 -6.20 -27.14 15.53
C ALA A 280 -5.38 -25.84 15.53
N ASP A 281 -4.66 -25.57 14.44
CA ASP A 281 -3.92 -24.33 14.22
C ASP A 281 -4.86 -23.13 14.13
N LEU A 282 -6.01 -23.28 13.46
CA LEU A 282 -7.04 -22.23 13.40
C LEU A 282 -7.62 -21.93 14.79
N LYS A 283 -7.95 -22.96 15.58
CA LYS A 283 -8.45 -22.83 16.97
C LYS A 283 -7.43 -22.19 17.90
N SER A 284 -6.14 -22.51 17.72
CA SER A 284 -5.05 -21.93 18.52
C SER A 284 -4.54 -20.58 18.00
N GLY A 285 -5.05 -20.09 16.87
CA GLY A 285 -4.65 -18.81 16.30
C GLY A 285 -3.19 -18.80 15.84
N LYS A 286 -2.73 -19.88 15.20
CA LYS A 286 -1.35 -20.05 14.73
C LYS A 286 -1.23 -19.99 13.21
N ILE A 287 -0.12 -19.44 12.73
CA ILE A 287 0.30 -19.46 11.33
C ILE A 287 1.40 -20.51 11.20
N VAL A 288 1.05 -21.63 10.55
CA VAL A 288 1.90 -22.82 10.38
C VAL A 288 1.86 -23.27 8.92
N THR A 289 2.95 -23.81 8.39
CA THR A 289 3.03 -24.41 7.05
C THR A 289 2.65 -25.91 7.10
N PRO A 290 2.04 -26.49 6.05
CA PRO A 290 1.76 -27.93 6.01
C PRO A 290 3.02 -28.79 6.06
N LEU A 291 4.03 -28.42 5.27
CA LEU A 291 5.36 -29.03 5.21
C LEU A 291 6.37 -28.24 6.06
N PRO A 292 7.60 -28.76 6.28
CA PRO A 292 8.64 -28.01 6.99
C PRO A 292 8.79 -26.57 6.46
N PRO A 293 8.83 -25.53 7.31
CA PRO A 293 8.78 -24.15 6.86
C PRO A 293 9.91 -23.75 5.91
N LYS A 294 11.13 -24.24 6.17
CA LYS A 294 12.30 -23.96 5.32
C LYS A 294 12.12 -24.48 3.89
N GLU A 295 11.66 -25.71 3.73
CA GLU A 295 11.36 -26.32 2.43
C GLU A 295 10.26 -25.53 1.71
N THR A 296 9.15 -25.28 2.41
CA THR A 296 8.01 -24.50 1.91
C THR A 296 8.43 -23.12 1.38
N PHE A 297 9.36 -22.45 2.08
CA PHE A 297 9.87 -21.14 1.67
C PHE A 297 10.92 -21.20 0.56
N LEU A 298 11.66 -22.29 0.40
CA LEU A 298 12.61 -22.43 -0.72
C LEU A 298 11.90 -22.74 -2.04
N ASP A 299 10.75 -23.43 -1.97
CA ASP A 299 9.85 -23.72 -3.10
C ASP A 299 9.18 -22.45 -3.64
N ASP A 300 8.48 -21.69 -2.78
CA ASP A 300 7.97 -20.36 -3.11
C ASP A 300 8.29 -19.35 -1.99
N PRO A 301 9.38 -18.58 -2.14
CA PRO A 301 9.79 -17.61 -1.13
C PRO A 301 8.76 -16.52 -0.84
N LEU A 302 7.79 -16.27 -1.74
CA LEU A 302 6.72 -15.30 -1.47
C LEU A 302 5.86 -15.73 -0.27
N ARG A 303 5.82 -17.04 0.05
CA ARG A 303 5.07 -17.58 1.20
C ARG A 303 5.52 -16.99 2.53
N VAL A 304 6.77 -16.52 2.65
CA VAL A 304 7.25 -15.77 3.82
C VAL A 304 6.42 -14.51 4.03
N LEU A 305 6.28 -13.69 2.98
CA LEU A 305 5.50 -12.45 3.04
C LEU A 305 4.01 -12.74 3.22
N ARG A 306 3.48 -13.80 2.60
CA ARG A 306 2.09 -14.22 2.81
C ARG A 306 1.82 -14.66 4.25
N ALA A 307 2.72 -15.41 4.87
CA ALA A 307 2.61 -15.83 6.27
C ALA A 307 2.58 -14.60 7.20
N ILE A 308 3.46 -13.62 6.98
CA ILE A 308 3.45 -12.34 7.70
C ILE A 308 2.11 -11.61 7.52
N ARG A 309 1.64 -11.51 6.27
CA ARG A 309 0.37 -10.84 5.96
C ARG A 309 -0.80 -11.52 6.67
N PHE A 310 -0.86 -12.85 6.67
CA PHE A 310 -1.95 -13.58 7.33
C PHE A 310 -1.84 -13.51 8.86
N GLY A 311 -0.64 -13.60 9.44
CA GLY A 311 -0.42 -13.41 10.88
C GLY A 311 -0.78 -12.01 11.37
N ALA A 312 -0.56 -10.99 10.54
CA ALA A 312 -1.05 -9.64 10.80
C ALA A 312 -2.58 -9.55 10.63
N ARG A 313 -3.11 -10.02 9.49
CA ARG A 313 -4.53 -9.91 9.14
C ARG A 313 -5.47 -10.54 10.16
N PHE A 314 -5.13 -11.74 10.61
CA PHE A 314 -5.93 -12.50 11.58
C PHE A 314 -5.49 -12.29 13.02
N GLU A 315 -4.42 -11.50 13.22
CA GLU A 315 -3.78 -11.30 14.51
C GLU A 315 -3.26 -12.59 15.16
N PHE A 316 -3.09 -13.64 14.36
CA PHE A 316 -2.53 -14.92 14.75
C PHE A 316 -1.01 -14.82 15.00
N GLU A 317 -0.50 -15.75 15.79
CA GLU A 317 0.92 -15.85 16.07
C GLU A 317 1.61 -16.73 15.01
N MET A 318 2.75 -16.27 14.50
CA MET A 318 3.61 -17.09 13.65
C MET A 318 4.33 -18.13 14.50
N ASP A 319 4.32 -19.38 14.05
CA ASP A 319 5.06 -20.46 14.70
C ASP A 319 6.57 -20.18 14.76
N GLU A 320 7.25 -20.67 15.79
CA GLU A 320 8.68 -20.40 16.00
C GLU A 320 9.56 -21.02 14.91
N ASP A 321 9.26 -22.24 14.45
CA ASP A 321 10.01 -22.89 13.37
C ASP A 321 9.85 -22.10 12.06
N LEU A 322 8.67 -21.51 11.86
CA LEU A 322 8.36 -20.65 10.73
C LEU A 322 9.14 -19.33 10.82
N LYS A 323 9.22 -18.70 12.00
CA LYS A 323 10.04 -17.50 12.24
C LYS A 323 11.53 -17.80 12.01
N GLU A 324 12.03 -18.93 12.49
CA GLU A 324 13.42 -19.36 12.29
C GLU A 324 13.74 -19.55 10.80
N ALA A 325 12.88 -20.29 10.07
CA ALA A 325 13.06 -20.49 8.63
C ALA A 325 13.03 -19.18 7.84
N ALA A 326 12.16 -18.24 8.19
CA ALA A 326 12.10 -16.92 7.54
C ALA A 326 13.35 -16.05 7.80
N ARG A 327 14.02 -16.25 8.95
CA ARG A 327 15.30 -15.59 9.28
C ARG A 327 16.52 -16.24 8.61
N CYS A 328 16.37 -17.44 8.04
CA CYS A 328 17.45 -18.14 7.37
C CYS A 328 17.95 -17.38 6.14
N GLU A 329 19.26 -17.26 6.00
CA GLU A 329 19.88 -16.48 4.92
C GLU A 329 19.60 -17.07 3.53
N GLU A 330 19.51 -18.40 3.43
CA GLU A 330 19.12 -19.09 2.19
C GLU A 330 17.72 -18.67 1.72
N VAL A 331 16.77 -18.56 2.65
CA VAL A 331 15.39 -18.13 2.36
C VAL A 331 15.35 -16.66 1.96
N LYS A 332 16.10 -15.78 2.66
CA LYS A 332 16.20 -14.36 2.29
C LYS A 332 16.79 -14.17 0.90
N ASN A 333 17.85 -14.90 0.58
CA ASN A 333 18.47 -14.87 -0.74
C ASN A 333 17.53 -15.41 -1.82
N ALA A 334 16.80 -16.48 -1.53
CA ALA A 334 15.78 -17.00 -2.44
C ALA A 334 14.64 -15.98 -2.66
N LEU A 335 14.18 -15.30 -1.61
CA LEU A 335 13.18 -14.21 -1.72
C LEU A 335 13.69 -13.05 -2.56
N ALA A 336 14.94 -12.63 -2.37
CA ALA A 336 15.55 -11.55 -3.13
C ALA A 336 15.78 -11.91 -4.62
N ALA A 337 16.14 -13.16 -4.92
CA ALA A 337 16.56 -13.59 -6.24
C ALA A 337 15.44 -14.20 -7.09
N LYS A 338 14.56 -15.02 -6.51
CA LYS A 338 13.52 -15.76 -7.24
C LYS A 338 12.20 -14.99 -7.40
N ILE A 339 11.91 -14.03 -6.51
CA ILE A 339 10.62 -13.30 -6.50
C ILE A 339 10.80 -11.91 -7.10
N SER A 340 9.89 -11.54 -8.01
CA SER A 340 9.91 -10.21 -8.61
C SER A 340 9.48 -9.14 -7.61
N LYS A 341 10.03 -7.93 -7.77
CA LYS A 341 9.74 -6.80 -6.88
C LYS A 341 8.28 -6.37 -6.92
N GLU A 342 7.57 -6.61 -8.03
CA GLU A 342 6.13 -6.38 -8.18
C GLU A 342 5.31 -7.25 -7.23
N ARG A 343 5.68 -8.53 -7.05
CA ARG A 343 4.97 -9.43 -6.13
C ARG A 343 5.26 -9.10 -4.67
N VAL A 344 6.52 -8.79 -4.36
CA VAL A 344 6.88 -8.28 -3.03
C VAL A 344 6.06 -7.02 -2.72
N GLY A 345 6.06 -6.06 -3.65
CA GLY A 345 5.28 -4.83 -3.55
C GLY A 345 3.78 -5.06 -3.33
N THR A 346 3.19 -6.03 -4.04
CA THR A 346 1.78 -6.40 -3.88
C THR A 346 1.48 -6.91 -2.48
N GLU A 347 2.33 -7.78 -1.92
CA GLU A 347 2.14 -8.27 -0.55
C GLU A 347 2.30 -7.15 0.49
N ILE A 348 3.29 -6.25 0.30
CA ILE A 348 3.48 -5.09 1.19
C ILE A 348 2.30 -4.13 1.11
N GLU A 349 1.76 -3.88 -0.08
CA GLU A 349 0.56 -3.06 -0.27
C GLU A 349 -0.64 -3.63 0.49
N LEU A 350 -0.85 -4.95 0.41
CA LEU A 350 -1.91 -5.62 1.16
C LEU A 350 -1.70 -5.57 2.68
N MET A 351 -0.44 -5.53 3.15
CA MET A 351 -0.12 -5.35 4.56
C MET A 351 -0.38 -3.92 5.04
N ILE A 352 0.08 -2.92 4.29
CA ILE A 352 -0.07 -1.49 4.62
C ILE A 352 -1.53 -1.06 4.58
N SER A 353 -2.29 -1.56 3.59
CA SER A 353 -3.73 -1.30 3.45
C SER A 353 -4.60 -2.23 4.32
N GLY A 354 -3.99 -3.13 5.10
CA GLY A 354 -4.67 -4.08 5.98
C GLY A 354 -5.15 -3.47 7.31
N ASN A 355 -5.69 -4.32 8.19
CA ASN A 355 -6.15 -3.95 9.53
C ASN A 355 -5.02 -3.84 10.57
N GLN A 356 -3.84 -4.42 10.30
CA GLN A 356 -2.71 -4.46 11.23
C GLN A 356 -1.37 -4.15 10.54
N PRO A 357 -1.22 -2.96 9.92
CA PRO A 357 -0.02 -2.60 9.19
C PRO A 357 1.23 -2.54 10.07
N VAL A 358 1.08 -2.09 11.33
CA VAL A 358 2.16 -2.03 12.31
C VAL A 358 2.67 -3.44 12.63
N LYS A 359 1.78 -4.38 12.97
CA LYS A 359 2.16 -5.77 13.26
C LYS A 359 2.87 -6.43 12.07
N ALA A 360 2.38 -6.20 10.85
CA ALA A 360 3.01 -6.73 9.64
C ALA A 360 4.44 -6.20 9.46
N MET A 361 4.64 -4.88 9.59
CA MET A 361 5.99 -4.30 9.44
C MET A 361 6.92 -4.67 10.60
N SER A 362 6.39 -4.86 11.82
CA SER A 362 7.16 -5.40 12.94
C SER A 362 7.70 -6.80 12.63
N TYR A 363 6.88 -7.70 12.08
CA TYR A 363 7.38 -9.01 11.63
C TYR A 363 8.46 -8.88 10.54
N ILE A 364 8.31 -7.97 9.58
CA ILE A 364 9.35 -7.73 8.56
C ILE A 364 10.67 -7.31 9.20
N ALA A 365 10.64 -6.46 10.23
CA ALA A 365 11.83 -6.06 10.96
C ALA A 365 12.40 -7.20 11.83
N ASP A 366 11.57 -7.87 12.61
CA ASP A 366 11.96 -8.94 13.54
C ASP A 366 12.49 -10.20 12.84
N LEU A 367 12.06 -10.43 11.60
CA LEU A 367 12.55 -11.49 10.73
C LEU A 367 13.75 -11.04 9.88
N THR A 368 14.25 -9.81 10.08
CA THR A 368 15.39 -9.22 9.36
C THR A 368 15.18 -9.15 7.84
N LEU A 369 13.92 -9.03 7.41
CA LEU A 369 13.52 -8.95 5.99
C LEU A 369 13.46 -7.51 5.48
N TYR A 370 13.56 -6.52 6.37
CA TYR A 370 13.53 -5.09 6.01
C TYR A 370 14.46 -4.71 4.83
N PRO A 371 15.76 -5.08 4.80
CA PRO A 371 16.64 -4.72 3.67
C PRO A 371 16.33 -5.49 2.38
N VAL A 372 15.71 -6.67 2.48
CA VAL A 372 15.28 -7.48 1.32
C VAL A 372 14.06 -6.84 0.66
N VAL A 373 13.15 -6.32 1.47
CA VAL A 373 11.89 -5.69 1.05
C VAL A 373 12.09 -4.23 0.61
N PHE A 374 12.84 -3.44 1.38
CA PHE A 374 13.10 -2.03 1.12
C PHE A 374 14.57 -1.84 0.75
N CYS A 375 14.88 -2.04 -0.53
CA CYS A 375 16.24 -1.90 -1.03
C CYS A 375 16.62 -0.43 -1.20
N PHE A 376 17.88 -0.12 -0.90
CA PHE A 376 18.47 1.21 -1.05
C PHE A 376 19.42 1.25 -2.24
N PRO A 377 19.52 2.39 -2.95
CA PRO A 377 20.49 2.52 -4.03
C PRO A 377 21.92 2.62 -3.45
N PRO A 378 22.96 2.08 -4.11
CA PRO A 378 24.30 1.93 -3.51
C PRO A 378 25.03 3.25 -3.19
N ASN A 379 24.67 4.36 -3.85
CA ASN A 379 25.35 5.67 -3.72
C ASN A 379 24.45 6.74 -3.09
N HIS A 380 23.67 6.38 -2.07
CA HIS A 380 22.80 7.33 -1.35
C HIS A 380 23.55 8.14 -0.30
N GLN A 381 23.09 9.36 -0.03
CA GLN A 381 23.65 10.27 0.97
C GLN A 381 22.54 11.11 1.64
N PRO A 382 22.62 11.36 2.96
CA PRO A 382 23.59 10.78 3.90
C PRO A 382 23.40 9.27 4.05
N GLU A 383 24.39 8.57 4.64
CA GLU A 383 24.23 7.15 4.95
C GLU A 383 23.03 6.93 5.87
N VAL A 384 22.33 5.83 5.66
CA VAL A 384 21.20 5.45 6.50
C VAL A 384 21.69 5.14 7.91
N SER A 385 21.14 5.82 8.91
CA SER A 385 21.51 5.61 10.31
C SER A 385 21.19 4.20 10.81
N GLU A 386 22.02 3.69 11.71
CA GLU A 386 21.69 2.49 12.47
C GLU A 386 20.35 2.65 13.21
N GLY A 387 19.51 1.60 13.18
CA GLY A 387 18.19 1.63 13.81
C GLY A 387 17.11 2.39 13.04
N CYS A 388 17.35 2.78 11.77
CA CYS A 388 16.34 3.41 10.93
C CYS A 388 15.03 2.61 10.86
N GLN A 389 15.11 1.28 10.76
CA GLN A 389 13.95 0.38 10.76
C GLN A 389 13.08 0.54 12.01
N THR A 390 13.71 0.72 13.18
CA THR A 390 13.04 0.95 14.45
C THR A 390 12.35 2.30 14.47
N GLN A 391 12.98 3.34 13.91
CA GLN A 391 12.35 4.66 13.75
C GLN A 391 11.17 4.60 12.78
N SER A 392 11.32 3.90 11.65
CA SER A 392 10.25 3.69 10.67
C SER A 392 9.02 3.03 11.31
N LEU A 393 9.23 2.01 12.16
CA LEU A 393 8.15 1.36 12.91
C LEU A 393 7.50 2.29 13.93
N ALA A 394 8.29 3.05 14.70
CA ALA A 394 7.76 3.99 15.67
C ALA A 394 6.88 5.07 15.01
N TYR A 395 7.31 5.61 13.86
CA TYR A 395 6.50 6.55 13.10
C TYR A 395 5.25 5.90 12.52
N LEU A 396 5.35 4.68 11.97
CA LEU A 396 4.21 3.95 11.45
C LEU A 396 3.16 3.70 12.56
N GLU A 397 3.60 3.28 13.74
CA GLU A 397 2.75 3.03 14.91
C GLU A 397 2.05 4.31 15.37
N ALA A 398 2.79 5.41 15.52
CA ALA A 398 2.23 6.69 15.91
C ALA A 398 1.22 7.22 14.88
N ALA A 399 1.51 7.09 13.57
CA ALA A 399 0.57 7.48 12.51
C ALA A 399 -0.69 6.61 12.52
N TRP A 400 -0.53 5.28 12.63
CA TRP A 400 -1.65 4.34 12.70
C TRP A 400 -2.56 4.62 13.90
N GLY A 401 -1.98 4.79 15.09
CA GLY A 401 -2.71 5.12 16.31
C GLY A 401 -3.44 6.47 16.19
N LEU A 402 -2.79 7.48 15.62
CA LEU A 402 -3.39 8.81 15.46
C LEU A 402 -4.54 8.82 14.45
N ILE A 403 -4.40 8.12 13.32
CA ILE A 403 -5.48 7.93 12.34
C ILE A 403 -6.69 7.27 13.00
N HIS A 404 -6.47 6.22 13.80
CA HIS A 404 -7.54 5.53 14.52
C HIS A 404 -8.22 6.44 15.55
N SER A 405 -7.44 7.23 16.31
CA SER A 405 -7.98 8.16 17.32
C SER A 405 -8.77 9.31 16.72
N ILE A 406 -8.31 9.89 15.59
CA ILE A 406 -9.04 10.95 14.88
C ILE A 406 -10.35 10.40 14.30
N GLY A 407 -10.29 9.19 13.73
CA GLY A 407 -11.42 8.49 13.14
C GLY A 407 -11.24 8.27 11.63
N TYR A 408 -11.56 7.06 11.17
CA TYR A 408 -11.36 6.65 9.77
C TYR A 408 -12.11 7.52 8.74
N ALA A 409 -13.23 8.11 9.11
CA ALA A 409 -14.04 8.95 8.22
C ALA A 409 -13.32 10.25 7.79
N SER A 410 -12.31 10.69 8.54
CA SER A 410 -11.54 11.90 8.22
C SER A 410 -10.55 11.70 7.06
N PHE A 411 -10.30 10.46 6.65
CA PHE A 411 -9.33 10.12 5.61
C PHE A 411 -9.91 9.11 4.63
N THR A 412 -9.75 9.32 3.33
CA THR A 412 -10.03 8.27 2.34
C THR A 412 -9.06 7.09 2.49
N ASP A 413 -9.43 5.91 1.97
CA ASP A 413 -8.56 4.72 1.97
C ASP A 413 -7.19 5.03 1.36
N GLN A 414 -7.19 5.84 0.28
CA GLN A 414 -5.95 6.28 -0.35
C GLN A 414 -5.12 7.19 0.55
N GLN A 415 -5.75 8.14 1.24
CA GLN A 415 -5.04 9.03 2.16
C GLN A 415 -4.46 8.26 3.36
N ARG A 416 -5.19 7.29 3.92
CA ARG A 416 -4.68 6.44 5.01
C ARG A 416 -3.46 5.65 4.56
N ARG A 417 -3.53 5.02 3.39
CA ARG A 417 -2.38 4.31 2.79
C ARG A 417 -1.18 5.22 2.63
N LEU A 418 -1.37 6.40 2.01
CA LEU A 418 -0.29 7.36 1.78
C LEU A 418 0.28 7.92 3.09
N ALA A 419 -0.55 8.12 4.12
CA ALA A 419 -0.11 8.54 5.44
C ALA A 419 0.79 7.49 6.11
N LEU A 420 0.44 6.21 6.01
CA LEU A 420 1.26 5.12 6.55
C LEU A 420 2.61 5.00 5.81
N TYR A 421 2.62 5.15 4.49
CA TYR A 421 3.89 5.21 3.75
C TYR A 421 4.72 6.45 4.08
N ALA A 422 4.07 7.62 4.21
CA ALA A 422 4.76 8.85 4.60
C ALA A 422 5.39 8.72 5.98
N ALA A 423 4.71 8.05 6.93
CA ALA A 423 5.27 7.75 8.25
C ALA A 423 6.40 6.71 8.18
N LEU A 424 6.18 5.59 7.47
CA LEU A 424 7.16 4.49 7.35
C LEU A 424 8.48 4.96 6.72
N PHE A 425 8.43 5.85 5.73
CA PHE A 425 9.63 6.35 5.05
C PHE A 425 10.09 7.72 5.53
N LEU A 426 9.50 8.23 6.60
CA LEU A 426 9.86 9.51 7.20
C LEU A 426 11.36 9.63 7.57
N PRO A 427 12.03 8.58 8.09
CA PRO A 427 13.47 8.65 8.37
C PRO A 427 14.33 8.90 7.12
N PHE A 428 13.83 8.55 5.92
CA PHE A 428 14.59 8.62 4.67
C PHE A 428 14.30 9.88 3.85
N ARG A 429 13.44 10.78 4.34
CA ARG A 429 12.93 11.95 3.58
C ARG A 429 14.02 12.89 3.03
N ASN A 430 15.15 12.98 3.73
CA ASN A 430 16.28 13.84 3.37
C ASN A 430 17.42 13.09 2.68
N ILE A 431 17.26 11.78 2.43
CA ILE A 431 18.28 10.96 1.79
C ILE A 431 18.08 11.00 0.28
N THR A 432 19.16 11.28 -0.45
CA THR A 432 19.15 11.38 -1.91
C THR A 432 20.23 10.51 -2.53
N TYR A 433 20.05 10.12 -3.80
CA TYR A 433 21.05 9.42 -4.60
C TYR A 433 21.15 10.06 -5.98
N LYS A 434 22.23 9.79 -6.71
CA LYS A 434 22.37 10.19 -8.11
C LYS A 434 21.86 9.05 -9.00
N ASP A 435 20.90 9.36 -9.86
CA ASP A 435 20.46 8.40 -10.88
C ASP A 435 21.53 8.20 -11.98
N ALA A 436 21.25 7.31 -12.93
CA ALA A 436 22.16 7.05 -14.05
C ALA A 436 22.45 8.29 -14.93
N LYS A 437 21.63 9.35 -14.83
CA LYS A 437 21.80 10.63 -15.54
C LYS A 437 22.47 11.69 -14.66
N GLY A 438 22.90 11.35 -13.45
CA GLY A 438 23.51 12.26 -12.49
C GLY A 438 22.51 13.19 -11.78
N LYS A 439 21.20 13.02 -11.99
CA LYS A 439 20.17 13.81 -11.32
C LYS A 439 20.03 13.35 -9.88
N ARG A 440 19.96 14.31 -8.95
CA ARG A 440 19.68 14.05 -7.54
C ARG A 440 18.21 13.65 -7.37
N MET A 441 17.98 12.46 -6.82
CA MET A 441 16.66 11.88 -6.62
C MET A 441 16.49 11.46 -5.15
N PRO A 442 15.29 11.60 -4.54
CA PRO A 442 15.04 11.10 -3.20
C PRO A 442 15.10 9.57 -3.15
N VAL A 443 15.65 9.01 -2.07
CA VAL A 443 15.68 7.55 -1.86
C VAL A 443 14.28 6.95 -1.72
N VAL A 444 13.34 7.69 -1.14
CA VAL A 444 11.93 7.27 -1.06
C VAL A 444 11.37 6.94 -2.45
N ASN A 445 11.73 7.71 -3.49
CA ASN A 445 11.32 7.42 -4.86
C ASN A 445 11.90 6.09 -5.37
N TYR A 446 13.15 5.76 -5.01
CA TYR A 446 13.76 4.48 -5.35
C TYR A 446 13.04 3.32 -4.66
N ILE A 447 12.72 3.44 -3.37
CA ILE A 447 11.99 2.39 -2.64
C ILE A 447 10.66 2.08 -3.33
N PHE A 448 9.87 3.10 -3.68
CA PHE A 448 8.60 2.90 -4.38
C PHE A 448 8.76 2.31 -5.79
N ARG A 449 9.73 2.77 -6.58
CA ARG A 449 9.86 2.43 -8.01
C ARG A 449 10.65 1.16 -8.26
N ASP A 450 11.61 0.84 -7.40
CA ASP A 450 12.54 -0.26 -7.59
C ASP A 450 12.24 -1.40 -6.63
N SER A 451 11.89 -1.10 -5.37
CA SER A 451 11.63 -2.15 -4.37
C SER A 451 10.17 -2.61 -4.36
N LEU A 452 9.22 -1.67 -4.39
CA LEU A 452 7.79 -1.98 -4.26
C LEU A 452 7.02 -1.96 -5.58
N LYS A 453 7.59 -1.38 -6.65
CA LYS A 453 6.95 -1.28 -7.98
C LYS A 453 5.52 -0.73 -7.93
N GLN A 454 5.26 0.24 -7.05
CA GLN A 454 3.94 0.83 -6.84
C GLN A 454 3.57 1.85 -7.93
N LYS A 455 2.36 2.39 -7.86
CA LYS A 455 1.85 3.44 -8.75
C LYS A 455 2.88 4.57 -8.90
N ALA A 456 3.10 4.99 -10.15
CA ALA A 456 4.11 5.99 -10.48
C ALA A 456 3.90 7.35 -9.77
N SER A 457 2.65 7.68 -9.42
CA SER A 457 2.27 8.90 -8.71
C SER A 457 2.65 8.89 -7.22
N ASP A 458 2.58 7.73 -6.57
CA ASP A 458 2.68 7.60 -5.11
C ASP A 458 4.00 8.16 -4.53
N PRO A 459 5.20 7.93 -5.10
CA PRO A 459 6.42 8.55 -4.57
C PRO A 459 6.38 10.07 -4.59
N ASP A 460 5.83 10.68 -5.65
CA ASP A 460 5.77 12.13 -5.76
C ASP A 460 4.76 12.73 -4.76
N LEU A 461 3.67 12.00 -4.47
CA LEU A 461 2.70 12.40 -3.43
C LEU A 461 3.30 12.31 -2.03
N VAL A 462 3.99 11.22 -1.69
CA VAL A 462 4.66 11.07 -0.38
C VAL A 462 5.76 12.12 -0.20
N MET A 463 6.54 12.40 -1.24
CA MET A 463 7.58 13.43 -1.16
C MET A 463 7.00 14.84 -0.98
N LYS A 464 5.86 15.16 -1.60
CA LYS A 464 5.17 16.44 -1.34
C LYS A 464 4.75 16.59 0.11
N VAL A 465 4.20 15.52 0.70
CA VAL A 465 3.90 15.48 2.13
C VAL A 465 5.18 15.75 2.91
N HIS A 466 6.25 14.99 2.67
CA HIS A 466 7.53 15.16 3.37
C HIS A 466 8.10 16.57 3.30
N GLN A 467 8.06 17.22 2.14
CA GLN A 467 8.55 18.58 1.92
C GLN A 467 7.73 19.65 2.66
N SER A 468 6.45 19.38 2.94
CA SER A 468 5.56 20.31 3.64
C SER A 468 5.61 20.18 5.17
N ILE A 469 6.17 19.08 5.69
CA ILE A 469 6.14 18.77 7.13
C ILE A 469 6.83 19.84 7.96
N ASP A 470 8.05 20.23 7.60
CA ASP A 470 8.84 21.19 8.40
C ASP A 470 8.16 22.56 8.41
N LYS A 471 7.72 23.04 7.24
CA LYS A 471 6.96 24.30 7.09
C LYS A 471 5.70 24.29 7.97
N LEU A 472 4.92 23.21 7.90
CA LEU A 472 3.67 23.11 8.66
C LEU A 472 3.93 22.96 10.17
N THR A 473 4.97 22.22 10.57
CA THR A 473 5.35 22.05 11.99
C THR A 473 5.72 23.39 12.62
N THR A 474 6.43 24.25 11.88
CA THR A 474 6.78 25.61 12.31
C THR A 474 5.55 26.53 12.44
N LEU A 475 4.49 26.29 11.65
CA LEU A 475 3.24 27.07 11.69
C LEU A 475 2.29 26.64 12.83
N ILE A 476 2.43 25.44 13.37
CA ILE A 476 1.52 24.89 14.40
C ILE A 476 1.34 25.85 15.60
N PRO A 477 2.39 26.38 16.25
CA PRO A 477 2.23 27.30 17.39
C PRO A 477 1.40 28.54 17.05
N SER A 478 1.66 29.16 15.89
CA SER A 478 0.95 30.36 15.43
C SER A 478 -0.51 30.06 15.09
N LEU A 479 -0.82 28.88 14.53
CA LEU A 479 -2.19 28.45 14.23
C LEU A 479 -3.02 28.22 15.51
N ILE A 480 -2.43 27.68 16.58
CA ILE A 480 -3.13 27.43 17.84
C ILE A 480 -3.33 28.71 18.64
N SER A 481 -2.24 29.46 18.82
CA SER A 481 -2.24 30.68 19.65
C SER A 481 -2.98 31.84 18.99
N LYS A 482 -3.29 31.73 17.69
CA LYS A 482 -3.75 32.83 16.85
C LYS A 482 -2.81 34.05 16.96
N ALA A 483 -1.54 33.83 17.31
CA ALA A 483 -0.63 34.88 17.75
C ALA A 483 -0.04 35.69 16.58
N GLU A 484 0.22 36.95 16.88
CA GLU A 484 0.62 38.03 15.97
C GLU A 484 2.11 38.02 15.59
N THR A 485 2.90 37.01 15.98
CA THR A 485 4.33 36.94 15.68
C THR A 485 4.71 35.62 15.02
N MET A 486 5.26 35.70 13.81
CA MET A 486 5.77 34.56 13.05
C MET A 486 7.21 34.21 13.45
N PRO A 487 7.61 32.92 13.38
CA PRO A 487 9.01 32.53 13.50
C PRO A 487 9.87 33.19 12.40
N PRO A 488 11.11 33.62 12.72
CA PRO A 488 11.96 34.38 11.79
C PRO A 488 12.25 33.66 10.46
N GLU A 489 12.24 32.32 10.46
CA GLU A 489 12.49 31.46 9.30
C GLU A 489 11.41 31.56 8.21
N VAL A 490 10.16 31.88 8.58
CA VAL A 490 9.04 32.06 7.63
C VAL A 490 8.98 33.49 7.08
N ASN A 491 9.50 34.46 7.84
CA ASN A 491 9.54 35.87 7.42
C ASN A 491 10.55 36.14 6.29
N GLN A 492 11.54 35.28 6.09
CA GLN A 492 12.65 35.53 5.17
C GLN A 492 12.29 35.38 3.68
N GLU A 493 11.18 34.72 3.33
CA GLU A 493 10.70 34.56 1.94
C GLU A 493 9.63 35.60 1.54
N MET A 494 9.26 36.51 2.44
CA MET A 494 8.11 37.40 2.26
C MET A 494 8.45 38.86 2.60
N GLU A 495 9.11 39.55 1.67
CA GLU A 495 9.10 41.02 1.61
C GLU A 495 7.70 41.51 1.24
N PHE A 496 6.79 41.54 2.22
CA PHE A 496 5.52 42.27 2.10
C PHE A 496 5.45 43.23 3.28
N ALA A 497 5.89 44.47 3.06
CA ALA A 497 6.02 45.49 4.09
C ALA A 497 4.68 45.91 4.71
N ASP A 498 3.55 45.76 4.02
CA ASP A 498 2.26 46.40 4.41
C ASP A 498 1.08 45.44 4.65
N VAL A 499 1.32 44.17 4.97
CA VAL A 499 0.24 43.18 5.17
C VAL A 499 0.03 42.86 6.66
N ALA A 500 -1.20 43.03 7.16
CA ALA A 500 -1.59 42.73 8.55
C ALA A 500 -1.21 41.29 8.98
N THR A 501 -0.91 41.07 10.26
CA THR A 501 -0.29 39.80 10.69
C THR A 501 -1.19 38.55 10.54
N ASN A 502 -2.52 38.70 10.71
CA ASN A 502 -3.47 37.62 10.40
C ASN A 502 -3.45 37.22 8.92
N SER A 503 -3.20 38.20 8.04
CA SER A 503 -3.02 37.95 6.62
C SER A 503 -1.70 37.22 6.37
N LYS A 504 -0.61 37.51 7.11
CA LYS A 504 0.65 36.74 7.02
C LYS A 504 0.47 35.26 7.36
N LEU A 505 -0.20 34.94 8.47
CA LEU A 505 -0.50 33.54 8.86
C LEU A 505 -1.29 32.81 7.77
N ARG A 506 -2.34 33.46 7.26
CA ARG A 506 -3.19 32.93 6.19
C ARG A 506 -2.40 32.69 4.90
N ILE A 507 -1.52 33.62 4.52
CA ILE A 507 -0.69 33.50 3.32
C ILE A 507 0.29 32.33 3.44
N SER A 508 1.08 32.27 4.52
CA SER A 508 2.08 31.21 4.72
C SER A 508 1.41 29.83 4.76
N THR A 509 0.32 29.70 5.51
CA THR A 509 -0.47 28.46 5.58
C THR A 509 -1.07 28.13 4.21
N GLY A 510 -1.61 29.13 3.51
CA GLY A 510 -2.16 28.97 2.17
C GLY A 510 -1.14 28.45 1.17
N PHE A 511 0.09 28.96 1.17
CA PHE A 511 1.16 28.46 0.29
C PHE A 511 1.50 26.99 0.56
N VAL A 512 1.67 26.61 1.84
CA VAL A 512 1.91 25.21 2.21
C VAL A 512 0.78 24.31 1.72
N LEU A 513 -0.48 24.69 1.95
CA LEU A 513 -1.64 23.95 1.51
C LEU A 513 -1.76 23.86 -0.02
N ARG A 514 -1.35 24.90 -0.77
CA ARG A 514 -1.31 24.86 -2.23
C ARG A 514 -0.26 23.89 -2.77
N GLU A 515 0.87 23.75 -2.09
CA GLU A 515 1.94 22.81 -2.47
C GLU A 515 1.50 21.35 -2.26
N VAL A 516 0.93 21.06 -1.10
CA VAL A 516 0.55 19.69 -0.68
C VAL A 516 -0.86 19.28 -1.14
N LYS A 517 -1.71 20.25 -1.48
CA LYS A 517 -3.09 20.08 -2.00
C LYS A 517 -3.99 19.30 -1.04
N ASP A 518 -4.81 18.41 -1.58
CA ASP A 518 -5.75 17.52 -0.88
C ASP A 518 -5.07 16.56 0.12
N LEU A 519 -3.73 16.50 0.14
CA LEU A 519 -2.96 15.73 1.12
C LEU A 519 -2.57 16.54 2.36
N TRP A 520 -3.02 17.79 2.51
CA TRP A 520 -2.64 18.65 3.65
C TRP A 520 -2.99 18.05 5.01
N ARG A 521 -4.09 17.28 5.11
CA ARG A 521 -4.45 16.57 6.34
C ARG A 521 -3.45 15.47 6.70
N ILE A 522 -2.83 14.83 5.70
CA ILE A 522 -1.73 13.88 5.92
C ILE A 522 -0.49 14.62 6.41
N ALA A 523 -0.13 15.74 5.77
CA ALA A 523 0.98 16.56 6.23
C ALA A 523 0.76 17.04 7.67
N LEU A 524 -0.45 17.50 8.00
CA LEU A 524 -0.81 17.90 9.35
C LEU A 524 -0.70 16.75 10.35
N LEU A 525 -1.15 15.54 9.98
CA LEU A 525 -1.03 14.34 10.81
C LEU A 525 0.45 14.12 11.20
N ILE A 526 1.35 14.10 10.20
CA ILE A 526 2.77 13.85 10.45
C ILE A 526 3.44 15.03 11.18
N SER A 527 3.14 16.28 10.83
CA SER A 527 3.64 17.46 11.53
C SER A 527 3.22 17.48 13.01
N THR A 528 1.99 17.06 13.31
CA THR A 528 1.49 16.93 14.69
C THR A 528 2.21 15.84 15.46
N MET A 529 2.63 14.76 14.80
CA MET A 529 3.46 13.72 15.40
C MET A 529 4.87 14.20 15.72
N LEU A 530 5.44 15.08 14.88
CA LEU A 530 6.78 15.62 15.07
C LEU A 530 6.83 16.87 15.94
N HIS A 531 5.70 17.54 16.16
CA HIS A 531 5.64 18.73 16.98
C HIS A 531 6.14 18.42 18.40
N PRO A 532 7.09 19.20 18.94
CA PRO A 532 7.58 19.01 20.30
C PRO A 532 6.43 19.14 21.29
N SER A 533 6.16 18.09 22.06
CA SER A 533 5.23 18.16 23.17
C SER A 533 5.93 18.91 24.31
N ASP A 534 5.46 20.09 24.72
CA ASP A 534 6.00 20.90 25.85
C ASP A 534 5.88 20.23 27.25
N LEU A 535 5.75 18.90 27.33
CA LEU A 535 5.51 18.15 28.57
C LEU A 535 6.42 16.92 28.73
N ALA A 536 7.69 17.03 28.32
CA ALA A 536 8.72 16.06 28.75
C ALA A 536 9.11 16.20 30.24
N SER A 537 8.42 17.05 31.02
CA SER A 537 8.74 17.33 32.42
C SER A 537 7.49 17.55 33.30
N SER A 538 6.54 16.61 33.34
CA SER A 538 5.75 16.40 34.57
C SER A 538 5.00 15.08 34.59
N SER A 539 5.07 14.45 35.77
CA SER A 539 4.33 13.28 36.25
C SER A 539 4.45 11.97 35.46
N LYS A 540 5.20 11.05 36.06
CA LYS A 540 4.93 9.62 36.02
C LYS A 540 3.50 9.40 36.51
N GLU A 541 2.60 9.00 35.62
CA GLU A 541 1.52 8.03 35.85
C GLU A 541 0.57 8.00 34.63
N ASP A 542 0.27 6.78 34.19
CA ASP A 542 -0.75 6.31 33.23
C ASP A 542 -0.44 6.24 31.71
N ASN A 543 -0.85 5.09 31.17
CA ASN A 543 -0.64 4.47 29.85
C ASN A 543 -0.73 5.44 28.67
N GLY A 544 0.20 5.43 27.68
CA GLY A 544 0.36 6.34 26.51
C GLY A 544 -0.85 6.86 25.70
N LYS A 545 -2.09 6.53 26.05
CA LYS A 545 -3.34 7.20 25.67
C LYS A 545 -3.35 8.73 25.89
N PRO A 546 -2.88 9.33 27.01
CA PRO A 546 -2.96 10.77 27.21
C PRO A 546 -2.00 11.53 26.30
N GLU A 547 -0.95 10.91 25.77
CA GLU A 547 -0.11 11.54 24.73
C GLU A 547 -0.80 11.48 23.36
N LEU A 548 -1.39 10.33 23.01
CA LEU A 548 -2.14 10.19 21.77
C LEU A 548 -3.35 11.12 21.70
N ASP A 549 -4.09 11.26 22.81
CA ASP A 549 -5.22 12.17 22.92
C ASP A 549 -4.78 13.63 22.80
N LYS A 550 -3.66 14.02 23.43
CA LYS A 550 -3.07 15.36 23.21
C LYS A 550 -2.72 15.62 21.75
N ARG A 551 -2.12 14.64 21.06
CA ARG A 551 -1.79 14.77 19.63
C ARG A 551 -3.04 14.85 18.75
N LYS A 552 -4.08 14.08 19.09
CA LYS A 552 -5.38 14.14 18.42
C LYS A 552 -6.05 15.51 18.62
N ASP A 553 -6.03 16.05 19.83
CA ASP A 553 -6.61 17.36 20.15
C ASP A 553 -5.83 18.48 19.45
N LEU A 554 -4.50 18.37 19.44
CA LEU A 554 -3.62 19.26 18.68
C LEU A 554 -3.94 19.23 17.18
N PHE A 555 -4.05 18.03 16.59
CA PHE A 555 -4.44 17.86 15.20
C PHE A 555 -5.77 18.56 14.91
N LYS A 556 -6.79 18.30 15.72
CA LYS A 556 -8.13 18.88 15.56
C LYS A 556 -8.14 20.40 15.73
N ALA A 557 -7.38 20.93 16.68
CA ALA A 557 -7.28 22.36 16.92
C ALA A 557 -6.64 23.08 15.72
N VAL A 558 -5.54 22.53 15.18
CA VAL A 558 -4.86 23.09 14.01
C VAL A 558 -5.72 22.93 12.75
N GLU A 559 -6.38 21.78 12.59
CA GLU A 559 -7.34 21.56 11.50
C GLU A 559 -8.46 22.61 11.55
N ALA A 560 -9.07 22.83 12.71
CA ALA A 560 -10.10 23.85 12.89
C ALA A 560 -9.59 25.26 12.59
N ALA A 561 -8.38 25.62 13.04
CA ALA A 561 -7.78 26.93 12.74
C ALA A 561 -7.58 27.13 11.23
N ILE A 562 -7.13 26.11 10.49
CA ILE A 562 -6.99 26.17 9.03
C ILE A 562 -8.35 26.35 8.33
N LEU A 563 -9.39 25.69 8.83
CA LEU A 563 -10.76 25.83 8.31
C LEU A 563 -11.36 27.20 8.63
N GLU A 564 -11.13 27.74 9.83
CA GLU A 564 -11.51 29.12 10.22
C GLU A 564 -10.82 30.17 9.35
N LEU A 565 -9.55 29.91 8.98
CA LEU A 565 -8.84 30.68 7.97
C LEU A 565 -9.39 30.46 6.56
N GLY A 566 -10.47 29.71 6.32
CA GLY A 566 -11.08 29.54 5.00
C GLY A 566 -10.09 29.08 3.93
N LEU A 567 -9.14 28.22 4.30
CA LEU A 567 -8.10 27.69 3.41
C LEU A 567 -8.44 26.29 2.87
N ASP A 568 -9.61 25.74 3.20
CA ASP A 568 -10.05 24.48 2.60
C ASP A 568 -10.19 24.67 1.07
N ASN A 569 -9.60 23.77 0.30
CA ASN A 569 -9.51 23.84 -1.17
C ASN A 569 -8.75 25.04 -1.75
N VAL A 570 -7.87 25.69 -0.98
CA VAL A 570 -7.06 26.82 -1.46
C VAL A 570 -6.18 26.47 -2.68
N TRP A 571 -5.86 25.19 -2.91
CA TRP A 571 -5.15 24.73 -4.11
C TRP A 571 -5.95 24.86 -5.41
N ASP A 572 -7.28 24.92 -5.35
CA ASP A 572 -8.15 25.10 -6.51
C ASP A 572 -8.35 26.58 -6.87
N MET A 573 -7.93 27.51 -5.99
CA MET A 573 -8.00 28.95 -6.26
C MET A 573 -7.16 29.30 -7.50
N LYS A 574 -7.81 29.91 -8.48
CA LYS A 574 -7.16 30.42 -9.69
C LYS A 574 -6.65 31.84 -9.46
N PRO A 575 -5.54 32.24 -10.10
CA PRO A 575 -5.11 33.62 -10.09
C PRO A 575 -6.22 34.54 -10.59
N LEU A 576 -6.51 35.64 -9.87
CA LEU A 576 -7.51 36.64 -10.29
C LEU A 576 -7.09 37.35 -11.58
N ILE A 577 -5.78 37.53 -11.74
CA ILE A 577 -5.16 38.22 -12.86
C ILE A 577 -4.27 37.21 -13.61
N ASN A 578 -4.41 37.16 -14.93
CA ASN A 578 -3.64 36.27 -15.79
C ASN A 578 -2.30 36.88 -16.24
N GLY A 579 -1.41 36.07 -16.81
CA GLY A 579 -0.09 36.53 -17.23
C GLY A 579 -0.12 37.64 -18.30
N LYS A 580 -1.17 37.75 -19.12
CA LYS A 580 -1.29 38.80 -20.13
C LYS A 580 -1.62 40.15 -19.51
N GLU A 581 -2.51 40.17 -18.54
CA GLU A 581 -2.87 41.36 -17.77
C GLU A 581 -1.65 41.87 -16.99
N ILE A 582 -0.88 40.98 -16.36
CA ILE A 582 0.39 41.32 -15.71
C ILE A 582 1.36 41.98 -16.69
N MET A 583 1.55 41.40 -17.89
CA MET A 583 2.42 41.98 -18.91
C MET A 583 1.92 43.33 -19.42
N SER A 584 0.61 43.55 -19.50
CA SER A 584 0.03 44.82 -19.90
C SER A 584 0.31 45.93 -18.89
N VAL A 585 0.16 45.63 -17.59
CA VAL A 585 0.43 46.58 -16.49
C VAL A 585 1.91 46.94 -16.43
N LEU A 586 2.78 45.93 -16.53
CA LEU A 586 4.25 46.12 -16.48
C LEU A 586 4.87 46.56 -17.81
N GLN A 587 4.06 46.77 -18.85
CA GLN A 587 4.50 47.12 -20.21
C GLN A 587 5.56 46.17 -20.80
N LEU A 588 5.46 44.87 -20.48
CA LEU A 588 6.41 43.84 -20.91
C LEU A 588 6.02 43.25 -22.28
N LYS A 589 7.00 43.11 -23.16
CA LYS A 589 6.80 42.54 -24.51
C LYS A 589 6.70 41.02 -24.54
N SER A 590 7.19 40.34 -23.51
CA SER A 590 7.17 38.87 -23.41
C SER A 590 7.15 38.43 -21.95
N GLY A 591 6.62 37.22 -21.72
CA GLY A 591 6.68 36.57 -20.41
C GLY A 591 8.12 36.33 -19.96
N GLY A 592 8.34 36.24 -18.66
CA GLY A 592 9.68 36.05 -18.09
C GLY A 592 9.66 35.86 -16.56
N PRO A 593 10.85 35.82 -15.91
CA PRO A 593 10.98 35.67 -14.46
C PRO A 593 10.17 36.69 -13.67
N LEU A 594 10.14 37.94 -14.12
CA LEU A 594 9.38 39.03 -13.49
C LEU A 594 7.87 38.77 -13.48
N VAL A 595 7.31 38.20 -14.55
CA VAL A 595 5.88 37.81 -14.60
C VAL A 595 5.59 36.71 -13.57
N LYS A 596 6.52 35.76 -13.39
CA LYS A 596 6.39 34.69 -12.40
C LYS A 596 6.45 35.23 -10.97
N GLU A 597 7.32 36.20 -10.72
CA GLU A 597 7.41 36.91 -9.43
C GLU A 597 6.09 37.63 -9.12
N TRP A 598 5.56 38.41 -10.07
CA TRP A 598 4.27 39.08 -9.90
C TRP A 598 3.10 38.11 -9.76
N GLN A 599 3.12 36.95 -10.42
CA GLN A 599 2.11 35.89 -10.18
C GLN A 599 2.14 35.41 -8.72
N GLN A 600 3.32 35.29 -8.10
CA GLN A 600 3.46 34.91 -6.70
C GLN A 600 3.01 36.04 -5.76
N LYS A 601 3.33 37.30 -6.09
CA LYS A 601 2.83 38.50 -5.38
C LYS A 601 1.31 38.61 -5.42
N ILE A 602 0.69 38.40 -6.57
CA ILE A 602 -0.76 38.38 -6.77
C ILE A 602 -1.40 37.24 -5.96
N LEU A 603 -0.84 36.05 -6.01
CA LEU A 603 -1.34 34.93 -5.18
C LEU A 603 -1.26 35.26 -3.69
N SER A 604 -0.19 35.92 -3.24
CA SER A 604 -0.06 36.38 -1.85
C SER A 604 -1.14 37.41 -1.50
N TRP A 605 -1.39 38.37 -2.39
CA TRP A 605 -2.45 39.35 -2.23
C TRP A 605 -3.84 38.69 -2.16
N GLN A 606 -4.12 37.72 -3.04
CA GLN A 606 -5.37 36.96 -3.02
C GLN A 606 -5.57 36.16 -1.74
N LEU A 607 -4.48 35.58 -1.19
CA LEU A 607 -4.53 34.89 0.08
C LEU A 607 -4.79 35.85 1.24
N ALA A 608 -4.27 37.08 1.17
CA ALA A 608 -4.54 38.14 2.15
C ALA A 608 -5.97 38.69 2.07
N HIS A 609 -6.55 38.75 0.86
CA HIS A 609 -7.85 39.34 0.57
C HIS A 609 -8.80 38.30 -0.05
N PRO A 610 -9.37 37.37 0.74
CA PRO A 610 -10.17 36.26 0.21
C PRO A 610 -11.45 36.70 -0.53
N THR A 611 -11.96 37.89 -0.24
CA THR A 611 -13.12 38.49 -0.93
C THR A 611 -12.72 39.54 -1.98
N GLY A 612 -11.41 39.71 -2.22
CA GLY A 612 -10.89 40.71 -3.15
C GLY A 612 -11.25 40.40 -4.60
N THR A 613 -11.52 41.45 -5.37
CA THR A 613 -11.88 41.39 -6.78
C THR A 613 -10.65 41.51 -7.67
N ALA A 614 -10.78 41.09 -8.94
CA ALA A 614 -9.70 41.27 -9.92
C ALA A 614 -9.36 42.76 -10.16
N HIS A 615 -10.34 43.65 -9.99
CA HIS A 615 -10.15 45.10 -10.12
C HIS A 615 -9.28 45.65 -8.99
N GLU A 616 -9.62 45.36 -7.74
CA GLU A 616 -8.82 45.78 -6.56
C GLU A 616 -7.40 45.21 -6.62
N CYS A 617 -7.24 43.97 -7.09
CA CYS A 617 -5.92 43.37 -7.26
C CYS A 617 -5.07 44.08 -8.33
N LEU A 618 -5.71 44.59 -9.40
CA LEU A 618 -5.04 45.35 -10.47
C LEU A 618 -4.64 46.75 -9.98
N GLU A 619 -5.50 47.41 -9.20
CA GLU A 619 -5.19 48.70 -8.58
C GLU A 619 -3.98 48.58 -7.65
N TRP A 620 -4.01 47.61 -6.73
CA TRP A 620 -2.87 47.33 -5.85
C TRP A 620 -1.58 47.03 -6.62
N MET A 621 -1.66 46.26 -7.71
CA MET A 621 -0.51 45.94 -8.55
C MET A 621 0.09 47.19 -9.19
N ASN A 622 -0.75 48.09 -9.71
CA ASN A 622 -0.31 49.36 -10.28
C ASN A 622 0.39 50.22 -9.20
N GLU A 623 -0.26 50.43 -8.06
CA GLU A 623 0.27 51.24 -6.95
C GLU A 623 1.62 50.72 -6.45
N THR A 624 1.73 49.41 -6.27
CA THR A 624 2.96 48.75 -5.81
C THR A 624 4.08 48.86 -6.87
N HIS A 625 3.76 48.76 -8.16
CA HIS A 625 4.75 48.88 -9.22
C HIS A 625 5.31 50.30 -9.32
N TYR A 626 4.44 51.33 -9.30
CA TYR A 626 4.86 52.72 -9.38
C TYR A 626 5.61 53.20 -8.14
N SER A 627 5.26 52.70 -6.94
CA SER A 627 5.99 53.03 -5.71
C SER A 627 7.42 52.48 -5.72
N ASN A 628 7.63 51.25 -6.20
CA ASN A 628 8.98 50.67 -6.33
C ASN A 628 9.84 51.40 -7.40
N LEU A 629 9.23 51.95 -8.44
CA LEU A 629 9.92 52.79 -9.42
C LEU A 629 10.36 54.13 -8.81
N ALA A 630 9.54 54.71 -7.94
CA ALA A 630 9.84 55.97 -7.26
C ALA A 630 10.92 55.85 -6.15
N GLU A 631 11.13 54.65 -5.60
CA GLU A 631 12.21 54.37 -4.63
C GLU A 631 13.56 54.01 -5.28
N THR A 632 13.58 53.72 -6.58
CA THR A 632 14.79 53.37 -7.35
C THR A 632 15.34 54.52 -8.22
N GLU A 633 14.61 55.64 -8.31
CA GLU A 633 15.10 56.95 -8.77
C GLU A 633 15.66 57.78 -7.61
#